data_AF-A0A7T5RRX0-F1
#
_entry.id   AF-A0A7T5RRX0-F1
#
_cell.length_a   1.000
_cell.length_b   1.000
_cell.length_c   1.000
_cell.angle_alpha   90.00
_cell.angle_beta   90.00
_cell.angle_gamma   90.00
#
_symmetry.space_group_name_H-M   'P 1'
#
loop_
_entity.id
_entity.type
_entity.pdbx_description
1 polymer ?
#
loop_
_entity_poly.entity_id
_entity_poly.type
_entity_poly.pdbx_seq_one_letter_code
_entity_poly.pdbx_strand_id
1 'polypeptide(L)'
;MDFKRIALFASVVALLLQLMVGAYVTAAGFGGACGTDLPRDWPTCLGGLLPPAQLGPVAEYTHRILALLSTFLLLASAAIYWRGSFGGDPARKLLLASIALIFGEILLGGLVVSRELQPSLVALHQGVAVVIFGLVVAALAKSRPKQQGST
;
A
#
# COMPACT_ATOMS: atom_id res chain seq x y z
N MET A 1 -9.23 -18.26 -12.62
CA MET A 1 -9.23 -16.78 -12.71
C MET A 1 -8.20 -16.36 -13.73
N ASP A 2 -8.47 -15.34 -14.54
CA ASP A 2 -7.45 -14.72 -15.42
C ASP A 2 -6.26 -14.24 -14.56
N PHE A 3 -5.03 -14.40 -15.06
CA PHE A 3 -3.79 -13.98 -14.40
C PHE A 3 -3.86 -12.52 -13.92
N LYS A 4 -4.50 -11.63 -14.69
CA LYS A 4 -4.76 -10.23 -14.28
C LYS A 4 -5.57 -10.13 -12.97
N ARG A 5 -6.61 -10.96 -12.85
CA ARG A 5 -7.49 -10.98 -11.67
C ARG A 5 -6.79 -11.58 -10.47
N ILE A 6 -5.92 -12.57 -10.67
CA ILE A 6 -5.08 -13.14 -9.60
C ILE A 6 -4.13 -12.08 -9.06
N ALA A 7 -3.44 -11.33 -9.92
CA ALA A 7 -2.53 -10.26 -9.50
C ALA A 7 -3.27 -9.14 -8.75
N LEU A 8 -4.41 -8.70 -9.27
CA LEU A 8 -5.25 -7.70 -8.59
C LEU A 8 -5.79 -8.20 -7.25
N PHE A 9 -6.23 -9.46 -7.18
CA PHE A 9 -6.66 -10.06 -5.92
C PHE A 9 -5.53 -10.12 -4.88
N ALA A 10 -4.33 -10.52 -5.30
CA ALA A 10 -3.15 -10.51 -4.42
C ALA A 10 -2.85 -9.09 -3.90
N SER A 11 -2.99 -8.07 -4.75
CA SER A 11 -2.84 -6.66 -4.35
C SER A 11 -3.90 -6.22 -3.35
N VAL A 12 -5.17 -6.62 -3.53
CA VAL A 12 -6.26 -6.34 -2.59
C VAL A 12 -5.95 -6.97 -1.22
N VAL A 13 -5.52 -8.23 -1.20
CA VAL A 13 -5.17 -8.92 0.05
C VAL A 13 -3.99 -8.24 0.73
N ALA A 14 -2.94 -7.88 -0.01
CA ALA A 14 -1.78 -7.19 0.55
C ALA A 14 -2.14 -5.81 1.14
N LEU A 15 -2.96 -5.03 0.44
CA LEU A 15 -3.45 -3.73 0.94
C LEU A 15 -4.35 -3.89 2.16
N LEU A 16 -5.19 -4.92 2.21
CA LEU A 16 -5.98 -5.22 3.41
C LEU A 16 -5.08 -5.53 4.61
N LEU A 17 -4.07 -6.39 4.42
CA LEU A 17 -3.08 -6.69 5.46
C LEU A 17 -2.32 -5.43 5.88
N GLN A 18 -1.94 -4.56 4.94
CA GLN A 18 -1.29 -3.28 5.22
C GLN A 18 -2.15 -2.39 6.12
N LEU A 19 -3.45 -2.27 5.82
CA LEU A 19 -4.41 -1.52 6.63
C LEU A 19 -4.53 -2.11 8.04
N MET A 20 -4.63 -3.44 8.16
CA MET A 20 -4.73 -4.10 9.47
C MET A 20 -3.47 -3.91 10.31
N VAL A 21 -2.29 -4.06 9.71
CA VAL A 21 -1.02 -3.87 10.42
C VAL A 21 -0.81 -2.39 10.78
N GLY A 22 -1.18 -1.44 9.90
CA GLY A 22 -1.13 -0.01 10.21
C GLY A 22 -2.06 0.39 11.36
N ALA A 23 -3.29 -0.14 11.36
CA ALA A 23 -4.24 0.03 12.46
C ALA A 23 -3.70 -0.56 13.76
N TYR A 24 -3.06 -1.74 13.72
CA TYR A 24 -2.42 -2.34 14.88
C TYR A 24 -1.27 -1.49 15.42
N VAL A 25 -0.34 -1.02 14.58
CA VAL A 25 0.79 -0.16 14.99
C VAL A 25 0.28 1.10 15.69
N THR A 26 -0.77 1.72 15.15
CA THR A 26 -1.39 2.91 15.74
C THR A 26 -2.05 2.59 17.08
N ALA A 27 -2.89 1.55 17.13
CA ALA A 27 -3.63 1.17 18.33
C ALA A 27 -2.72 0.68 19.48
N ALA A 28 -1.61 0.04 19.15
CA ALA A 28 -0.62 -0.43 20.11
C ALA A 28 0.34 0.68 20.60
N GLY A 29 0.26 1.90 20.06
CA GLY A 29 1.17 2.99 20.39
C GLY A 29 2.60 2.77 19.87
N PHE A 30 2.78 1.95 18.83
CA PHE A 30 4.09 1.68 18.23
C PHE A 30 4.45 2.63 17.10
N GLY A 31 3.59 3.59 16.78
CA GLY A 31 3.90 4.60 15.79
C GLY A 31 5.08 5.48 16.24
N GLY A 32 6.13 5.55 15.43
CA GLY A 32 7.36 6.27 15.75
C GLY A 32 8.38 5.47 16.58
N ALA A 33 8.13 4.19 16.86
CA ALA A 33 9.07 3.29 17.52
C ALA A 33 10.38 3.11 16.74
N CYS A 34 10.36 3.28 15.42
CA CYS A 34 11.56 3.32 14.59
C CYS A 34 12.31 4.66 14.61
N GLY A 35 11.84 5.63 15.40
CA GLY A 35 12.35 7.00 15.46
C GLY A 35 11.57 7.95 14.55
N THR A 36 11.67 9.24 14.85
CA THR A 36 10.93 10.32 14.16
C THR A 36 11.84 11.27 13.38
N ASP A 37 13.17 11.06 13.42
CA ASP A 37 14.14 11.96 12.80
C ASP A 37 14.34 11.62 11.31
N LEU A 38 13.78 12.45 10.42
CA LEU A 38 14.00 12.33 8.98
C LEU A 38 15.35 12.97 8.57
N PRO A 39 16.18 12.35 7.70
CA PRO A 39 15.97 11.11 6.94
C PRO A 39 16.53 9.83 7.60
N ARG A 40 17.02 9.91 8.84
CA ARG A 40 17.71 8.80 9.51
C ARG A 40 16.77 7.62 9.82
N ASP A 41 15.56 7.94 10.26
CA ASP A 41 14.61 6.99 10.84
C ASP A 41 13.42 6.70 9.91
N TRP A 42 13.49 7.18 8.66
CA TRP A 42 12.61 6.79 7.57
C TRP A 42 13.34 7.02 6.23
N PRO A 43 13.55 5.98 5.39
CA PRO A 43 12.89 4.67 5.39
C PRO A 43 13.41 3.65 6.41
N THR A 44 14.64 3.83 6.87
CA THR A 44 15.37 2.98 7.82
C THR A 44 14.82 3.07 9.23
N CYS A 45 15.16 2.14 10.13
CA CYS A 45 14.66 2.14 11.51
C CYS A 45 15.83 2.43 12.46
N LEU A 46 15.77 3.54 13.21
CA LEU A 46 16.81 3.99 14.14
C LEU A 46 18.20 4.07 13.47
N GLY A 47 18.26 4.60 12.24
CA GLY A 47 19.47 4.67 11.41
C GLY A 47 19.97 3.33 10.85
N GLY A 48 19.34 2.21 11.18
CA GLY A 48 19.69 0.88 10.72
C GLY A 48 18.78 0.34 9.61
N LEU A 49 19.28 -0.61 8.82
CA LEU A 49 18.49 -1.35 7.84
C LEU A 49 17.59 -2.41 8.48
N LEU A 50 17.93 -2.87 9.69
CA LEU A 50 17.11 -3.80 10.46
C LEU A 50 16.73 -3.15 11.79
N PRO A 51 15.49 -3.36 12.27
CA PRO A 51 15.06 -2.87 13.56
C PRO A 51 15.78 -3.63 14.68
N PRO A 52 15.97 -3.02 15.85
CA PRO A 52 16.34 -3.78 17.04
C PRO A 52 15.25 -4.81 17.37
N ALA A 53 15.63 -5.91 18.04
CA ALA A 53 14.74 -7.01 18.41
C ALA A 53 13.78 -6.64 19.57
N GLN A 54 12.99 -5.60 19.35
CA GLN A 54 11.99 -5.04 20.27
C GLN A 54 10.65 -4.97 19.54
N LEU A 55 9.57 -5.27 20.23
CA LEU A 55 8.26 -5.44 19.60
C LEU A 55 7.79 -4.20 18.83
N GLY A 56 7.93 -3.00 19.40
CA GLY A 56 7.52 -1.75 18.76
C GLY A 56 8.23 -1.48 17.43
N PRO A 57 9.58 -1.36 17.43
CA PRO A 57 10.35 -1.17 16.19
C PRO A 57 10.13 -2.29 15.16
N VAL A 58 10.00 -3.54 15.59
CA VAL A 58 9.69 -4.66 14.69
C VAL A 58 8.31 -4.50 14.06
N ALA A 59 7.30 -4.11 14.83
CA ALA A 59 5.94 -3.92 14.32
C ALA A 59 5.87 -2.76 13.32
N GLU A 60 6.45 -1.61 13.65
CA GLU A 60 6.50 -0.47 12.72
C GLU A 60 7.31 -0.81 11.47
N TYR A 61 8.46 -1.46 11.60
CA TYR A 61 9.25 -1.88 10.45
C TYR A 61 8.52 -2.89 9.57
N THR A 62 7.75 -3.81 10.17
CA THR A 62 6.89 -4.75 9.42
C THR A 62 5.84 -4.02 8.60
N HIS A 63 5.21 -2.97 9.16
CA HIS A 63 4.29 -2.11 8.41
C HIS A 63 4.96 -1.45 7.19
N ARG A 64 6.22 -1.00 7.34
CA ARG A 64 7.02 -0.40 6.27
C ARG A 64 7.37 -1.41 5.17
N ILE A 65 7.75 -2.63 5.53
CA ILE A 65 8.03 -3.73 4.57
C ILE A 65 6.76 -4.16 3.82
N LEU A 66 5.63 -4.26 4.51
CA LEU A 66 4.35 -4.56 3.88
C LEU A 66 3.88 -3.44 2.95
N ALA A 67 4.21 -2.17 3.24
CA ALA A 67 3.98 -1.04 2.32
C ALA A 67 4.74 -1.23 1.00
N LEU A 68 6.02 -1.61 1.08
CA LEU A 68 6.86 -1.89 -0.09
C LEU A 68 6.30 -3.06 -0.91
N LEU A 69 5.93 -4.16 -0.24
CA LEU A 69 5.33 -5.33 -0.90
C LEU A 69 4.01 -4.95 -1.59
N SER A 70 3.13 -4.22 -0.91
CA SER A 70 1.84 -3.80 -1.45
C SER A 70 2.02 -2.89 -2.67
N THR A 71 2.98 -1.96 -2.61
CA THR A 71 3.35 -1.08 -3.72
C THR A 71 3.87 -1.89 -4.90
N PHE A 72 4.78 -2.83 -4.66
CA PHE A 72 5.31 -3.71 -5.71
C PHE A 72 4.21 -4.53 -6.38
N LEU A 73 3.32 -5.16 -5.60
CA LEU A 73 2.21 -5.95 -6.14
C LEU A 73 1.24 -5.10 -6.96
N LEU A 74 0.94 -3.87 -6.53
CA LEU A 74 0.11 -2.95 -7.28
C LEU A 74 0.75 -2.57 -8.62
N LEU A 75 2.05 -2.23 -8.62
CA LEU A 75 2.79 -1.89 -9.85
C LEU A 75 2.88 -3.09 -10.81
N ALA A 76 3.16 -4.29 -10.28
CA ALA A 76 3.18 -5.52 -11.06
C ALA A 76 1.80 -5.82 -11.67
N SER A 77 0.73 -5.70 -10.87
CA SER A 77 -0.65 -5.90 -11.35
C SER A 77 -1.00 -4.94 -12.46
N ALA A 78 -0.63 -3.67 -12.30
CA ALA A 78 -0.89 -2.65 -13.29
C ALA A 78 -0.08 -2.90 -14.59
N ALA A 79 1.20 -3.28 -14.48
CA ALA A 79 2.02 -3.68 -15.63
C ALA A 79 1.43 -4.90 -16.39
N ILE A 80 0.98 -5.93 -15.67
CA ILE A 80 0.30 -7.10 -16.25
C ILE A 80 -1.01 -6.68 -16.94
N TYR A 81 -1.76 -5.76 -16.33
CA TYR A 81 -3.00 -5.23 -16.89
C TYR A 81 -2.74 -4.49 -18.22
N TRP A 82 -1.72 -3.64 -18.26
CA TRP A 82 -1.34 -2.84 -19.42
C TRP A 82 -0.84 -3.66 -20.60
N ARG A 83 -0.14 -4.77 -20.36
CA ARG A 83 0.36 -5.65 -21.43
C ARG A 83 -0.76 -6.36 -22.20
N GLY A 84 -1.96 -6.46 -21.65
CA GLY A 84 -3.05 -7.23 -22.23
C GLY A 84 -4.38 -6.48 -22.38
N SER A 85 -4.43 -5.16 -22.18
CA SER A 85 -5.66 -4.36 -22.29
C SER A 85 -5.43 -3.14 -23.18
N PHE A 86 -6.23 -3.01 -24.24
CA PHE A 86 -6.23 -1.85 -25.14
C PHE A 86 -7.23 -0.78 -24.65
N GLY A 87 -7.03 0.47 -25.08
CA GLY A 87 -7.62 1.69 -24.50
C GLY A 87 -9.14 1.66 -24.24
N GLY A 88 -9.57 2.34 -23.18
CA GLY A 88 -10.99 2.52 -22.81
C GLY A 88 -11.43 1.80 -21.53
N ASP A 89 -10.60 0.90 -20.97
CA ASP A 89 -10.94 0.13 -19.77
C ASP A 89 -10.98 1.00 -18.49
N PRO A 90 -12.12 1.10 -17.78
CA PRO A 90 -12.23 1.84 -16.53
C PRO A 90 -11.24 1.39 -15.45
N ALA A 91 -10.89 0.10 -15.39
CA ALA A 91 -9.94 -0.42 -14.41
C ALA A 91 -8.54 0.19 -14.59
N ARG A 92 -8.16 0.53 -15.82
CA ARG A 92 -6.87 1.18 -16.12
C ARG A 92 -6.77 2.56 -15.44
N LYS A 93 -7.84 3.35 -15.49
CA LYS A 93 -7.87 4.68 -14.85
C LYS A 93 -7.80 4.56 -13.32
N LEU A 94 -8.51 3.59 -12.76
CA LEU A 94 -8.48 3.30 -11.33
C LEU A 94 -7.08 2.88 -10.85
N LEU A 95 -6.38 2.05 -11.62
CA LEU A 95 -5.00 1.65 -11.31
C LEU A 95 -4.00 2.82 -11.41
N LEU A 96 -4.15 3.72 -12.39
CA LEU A 96 -3.33 4.94 -12.46
C LEU A 96 -3.54 5.84 -11.24
N ALA A 97 -4.80 6.07 -10.86
CA ALA A 97 -5.13 6.84 -9.67
C ALA A 97 -4.56 6.19 -8.39
N SER A 98 -4.67 4.86 -8.28
CA SER A 98 -4.13 4.10 -7.15
C SER A 98 -2.60 4.22 -7.06
N ILE A 99 -1.90 4.17 -8.19
CA ILE A 99 -0.44 4.34 -8.24
C ILE A 99 -0.05 5.77 -7.85
N ALA A 100 -0.73 6.79 -8.36
CA ALA A 100 -0.43 8.17 -7.98
C ALA A 100 -0.62 8.38 -6.46
N LEU A 101 -1.73 7.86 -5.92
CA LEU A 101 -2.04 7.96 -4.50
C LEU A 101 -1.05 7.17 -3.63
N ILE A 102 -0.62 5.96 -4.01
CA ILE A 102 0.30 5.17 -3.17
C ILE A 102 1.69 5.82 -3.03
N PHE A 103 2.17 6.51 -4.07
CA PHE A 103 3.40 7.31 -3.95
C PHE A 103 3.20 8.52 -3.02
N GLY A 104 2.05 9.20 -3.14
CA GLY A 104 1.67 10.25 -2.18
C GLY A 104 1.58 9.72 -0.75
N GLU A 105 1.09 8.50 -0.59
CA GLU A 105 0.91 7.83 0.70
C GLU A 105 2.23 7.47 1.38
N ILE A 106 3.23 7.04 0.62
CA ILE A 106 4.59 6.81 1.13
C ILE A 106 5.21 8.10 1.66
N LEU A 107 5.01 9.21 0.93
CA LEU A 107 5.48 10.54 1.36
C LEU A 107 4.72 11.03 2.59
N LEU A 108 3.40 10.86 2.60
CA LEU A 108 2.53 11.24 3.72
C LEU A 108 2.86 10.42 4.98
N GLY A 109 3.13 9.12 4.86
CA GLY A 109 3.58 8.28 5.98
C GLY A 109 4.91 8.78 6.57
N GLY A 110 5.85 9.20 5.73
CA GLY A 110 7.07 9.86 6.20
C GLY A 110 6.81 11.18 6.90
N LEU A 111 5.87 11.97 6.39
CA LEU A 111 5.45 13.20 7.04
C LEU A 111 4.82 12.94 8.41
N VAL A 112 3.95 11.93 8.53
CA VAL A 112 3.34 11.51 9.81
C VAL A 112 4.40 11.22 10.87
N VAL A 113 5.42 10.44 10.51
CA VAL A 113 6.54 10.10 11.41
C VAL A 113 7.34 11.36 11.79
N SER A 114 7.70 12.20 10.81
CA SER A 114 8.47 13.43 11.05
C SER A 114 7.71 14.53 11.81
N ARG A 115 6.39 14.39 11.93
CA ARG A 115 5.49 15.32 12.64
C ARG A 115 4.95 14.70 13.93
N GLU A 116 5.70 13.77 14.51
CA GLU A 116 5.39 13.17 15.82
C GLU A 116 3.95 12.65 15.90
N LEU A 117 3.48 12.03 14.81
CA LEU A 117 2.16 11.42 14.73
C LEU A 117 0.99 12.37 15.01
N GLN A 118 1.10 13.62 14.57
CA GLN A 118 -0.02 14.57 14.58
C GLN A 118 -1.34 13.90 14.15
N PRO A 119 -2.39 13.91 15.00
CA PRO A 119 -3.59 13.09 14.77
C PRO A 119 -4.29 13.35 13.44
N SER A 120 -4.29 14.60 12.96
CA SER A 120 -4.87 14.97 11.66
C SER A 120 -4.12 14.34 10.49
N LEU A 121 -2.79 14.25 10.55
CA LEU A 121 -1.96 13.61 9.53
C LEU A 121 -2.13 12.09 9.56
N VAL A 122 -2.18 11.48 10.75
CA VAL A 122 -2.46 10.05 10.91
C VAL A 122 -3.83 9.69 10.32
N ALA A 123 -4.85 10.50 10.62
CA ALA A 123 -6.19 10.30 10.06
C ALA A 123 -6.24 10.48 8.54
N LEU A 124 -5.55 11.49 8.01
CA LEU A 124 -5.45 11.72 6.57
C LEU A 124 -4.76 10.55 5.87
N HIS A 125 -3.63 10.08 6.41
CA HIS A 125 -2.89 8.92 5.92
C HIS A 125 -3.82 7.71 5.85
N GLN A 126 -4.42 7.32 6.98
CA GLN A 126 -5.35 6.18 6.99
C GLN A 126 -6.54 6.34 6.03
N GLY A 127 -7.07 7.57 5.89
CA GLY A 127 -8.14 7.87 4.94
C GLY A 127 -7.72 7.66 3.48
N VAL A 128 -6.54 8.13 3.10
CA VAL A 128 -5.99 7.94 1.74
C VAL A 128 -5.70 6.47 1.48
N ALA A 129 -5.14 5.73 2.44
CA ALA A 129 -4.95 4.28 2.33
C ALA A 129 -6.26 3.52 2.04
N VAL A 130 -7.36 3.87 2.72
CA VAL A 130 -8.69 3.29 2.46
C VAL A 130 -9.20 3.63 1.06
N VAL A 131 -8.97 4.86 0.58
CA VAL A 131 -9.32 5.25 -0.79
C VAL A 131 -8.54 4.41 -1.81
N ILE A 132 -7.23 4.23 -1.63
CA ILE A 132 -6.40 3.36 -2.48
C ILE A 132 -6.96 1.94 -2.50
N PHE A 133 -7.24 1.36 -1.34
CA PHE A 133 -7.84 0.03 -1.24
C PHE A 133 -9.16 -0.07 -2.02
N GLY A 134 -10.06 0.91 -1.84
CA GLY A 134 -11.33 0.97 -2.55
C GLY A 134 -11.16 1.06 -4.08
N LEU A 135 -10.20 1.84 -4.56
CA LEU A 135 -9.89 1.96 -5.99
C LEU A 135 -9.40 0.63 -6.58
N VAL A 136 -8.53 -0.09 -5.87
CA VAL A 136 -8.00 -1.39 -6.34
C VAL A 136 -9.07 -2.48 -6.31
N VAL A 137 -9.95 -2.49 -5.28
CA VAL A 137 -11.14 -3.36 -5.26
C VAL A 137 -12.06 -3.05 -6.43
N ALA A 138 -12.32 -1.77 -6.71
CA ALA A 138 -13.13 -1.36 -7.85
C ALA A 138 -12.50 -1.74 -9.20
N ALA A 139 -11.15 -1.67 -9.31
CA ALA A 139 -10.44 -2.13 -10.49
C ALA A 139 -10.57 -3.65 -10.68
N LEU A 140 -10.45 -4.43 -9.60
CA LEU A 140 -10.69 -5.88 -9.63
C LEU A 140 -12.12 -6.21 -10.05
N ALA A 141 -13.12 -5.52 -9.50
CA ALA A 141 -14.53 -5.73 -9.83
C ALA A 141 -14.87 -5.37 -11.28
N LYS A 142 -14.24 -4.33 -11.83
CA LYS A 142 -14.44 -3.88 -13.22
C LYS A 142 -13.58 -4.62 -14.24
N SER A 143 -12.59 -5.41 -13.79
CA SER A 143 -11.78 -6.23 -14.68
C SER A 143 -12.62 -7.35 -15.33
N ARG A 144 -12.76 -7.31 -16.66
CA ARG A 144 -13.53 -8.32 -17.40
C ARG A 144 -12.73 -9.63 -17.50
N PRO A 145 -13.35 -10.81 -17.25
CA PRO A 145 -12.69 -12.08 -17.54
C PRO A 145 -12.45 -12.22 -19.05
N LYS A 146 -11.30 -12.79 -19.42
CA LYS A 146 -11.05 -13.23 -20.80
C LYS A 146 -12.15 -14.21 -21.20
N GLN A 147 -12.99 -13.88 -22.18
CA GLN A 147 -13.93 -14.87 -22.71
C GLN A 147 -13.12 -15.98 -23.40
N GLN A 148 -13.16 -17.19 -22.84
CA GLN A 148 -12.69 -18.38 -23.52
C GLN A 148 -13.67 -18.63 -24.67
N GLY A 149 -13.18 -18.51 -25.91
CA GLY A 149 -14.00 -18.72 -27.10
C GLY A 149 -14.66 -20.10 -27.05
N SER A 150 -15.98 -20.12 -27.14
CA SER A 150 -16.77 -21.31 -27.42
C SER A 150 -16.49 -21.72 -28.87
N THR A 151 -15.73 -22.80 -29.05
CA THR A 151 -15.78 -23.61 -30.27
C THR A 151 -16.92 -24.59 -30.17
#